data_AF-F1AL89-F1
#
_entry.id   AF-F1AL89-F1
#
_cell.length_a   1.000
_cell.length_b   1.000
_cell.length_c   1.000
_cell.angle_alpha   90.00
_cell.angle_beta   90.00
_cell.angle_gamma   90.00
#
_symmetry.space_group_name_H-M   'P 1'
#
loop_
_entity.id
_entity.type
_entity.pdbx_description
1 polymer ?
#
loop_
_entity_poly.entity_id
_entity_poly.type
_entity_poly.pdbx_seq_one_letter_code
_entity_poly.pdbx_strand_id
1 'polypeptide(L)'
;FGVPLEYSMHNFLLRYYVAEAGLDPDKDIKIRVVPPPEMVANLKAENLDGYLSPDPFNQRAVYDGVGFIYKLTKEIWPGHPCCAFGASRKFINEAPNTFLALFKSILDATAYSSAAANRAEISTAIAPKNYLNQPETVIAQVLTGRFADGLGKVRNEPDR
;
A
#
# COMPACT_ATOMS: atom_id res chain seq x y z
N PHE A 1 -9.05 9.14 11.12
CA PHE A 1 -8.29 8.21 10.24
C PHE A 1 -8.22 8.69 8.79
N GLY A 2 -7.12 8.40 8.10
CA GLY A 2 -6.91 8.71 6.67
C GLY A 2 -6.97 7.48 5.76
N VAL A 3 -7.51 7.64 4.55
CA VAL A 3 -7.55 6.63 3.46
C VAL A 3 -7.28 7.31 2.11
N PRO A 4 -6.74 6.60 1.09
CA PRO A 4 -6.35 7.24 -0.17
C PRO A 4 -7.53 7.67 -1.04
N LEU A 5 -8.63 6.92 -1.00
CA LEU A 5 -9.85 7.15 -1.80
C LEU A 5 -11.06 6.58 -1.07
N GLU A 6 -12.23 7.16 -1.31
CA GLU A 6 -13.50 6.72 -0.74
C GLU A 6 -13.86 5.29 -1.17
N TYR A 7 -13.78 5.01 -2.47
CA TYR A 7 -14.01 3.67 -3.02
C TYR A 7 -12.69 2.91 -3.18
N SER A 8 -12.05 2.59 -2.05
CA SER A 8 -10.83 1.82 -2.04
C SER A 8 -10.89 0.67 -1.04
N MET A 9 -10.12 -0.37 -1.31
CA MET A 9 -9.94 -1.48 -0.38
C MET A 9 -9.40 -1.02 0.98
N HIS A 10 -8.63 0.06 1.02
CA HIS A 10 -8.18 0.68 2.25
C HIS A 10 -9.35 1.17 3.12
N ASN A 11 -10.31 1.86 2.52
CA ASN A 11 -11.51 2.30 3.23
C ASN A 11 -12.38 1.09 3.64
N PHE A 12 -12.61 0.14 2.74
CA PHE A 12 -13.42 -1.04 3.05
C PHE A 12 -12.83 -1.90 4.17
N LEU A 13 -11.52 -2.14 4.16
CA LEU A 13 -10.83 -2.91 5.20
C LEU A 13 -10.81 -2.16 6.54
N LEU A 14 -10.58 -0.84 6.54
CA LEU A 14 -10.63 -0.05 7.76
C LEU A 14 -12.03 -0.06 8.38
N ARG A 15 -13.06 0.15 7.56
CA ARG A 15 -14.47 0.07 7.99
C ARG A 15 -14.82 -1.30 8.55
N TYR A 16 -14.42 -2.36 7.86
CA TYR A 16 -14.63 -3.74 8.31
C TYR A 16 -13.97 -3.96 9.68
N TYR A 17 -12.70 -3.59 9.82
CA TYR A 17 -11.93 -3.76 11.05
C TYR A 17 -12.55 -3.03 12.26
N VAL A 18 -12.97 -1.77 12.10
CA VAL A 18 -13.56 -1.01 13.22
C VAL A 18 -14.98 -1.47 13.55
N ALA A 19 -15.75 -1.92 12.55
CA ALA A 19 -17.08 -2.47 12.76
C ALA A 19 -17.04 -3.80 13.52
N GLU A 20 -16.05 -4.67 13.28
CA GLU A 20 -15.83 -5.88 14.08
C GLU A 20 -15.54 -5.57 15.56
N ALA A 21 -14.93 -4.42 15.84
CA ALA A 21 -14.70 -3.92 17.19
C ALA A 21 -15.92 -3.19 17.80
N GLY A 22 -17.04 -3.13 17.09
CA GLY A 22 -18.29 -2.51 17.56
C GLY A 22 -18.41 -1.00 17.31
N LEU A 23 -17.51 -0.39 16.52
CA LEU A 23 -17.59 1.03 16.15
C LEU A 23 -18.35 1.21 14.84
N ASP A 24 -19.29 2.15 14.79
CA ASP A 24 -19.94 2.60 13.57
C ASP A 24 -18.97 3.53 12.80
N PRO A 25 -18.44 3.10 11.62
CA PRO A 25 -17.44 3.87 10.89
C PRO A 25 -17.94 5.22 10.35
N ASP A 26 -19.25 5.46 10.36
CA ASP A 26 -19.88 6.69 9.89
C ASP A 26 -20.25 7.65 11.03
N LYS A 27 -20.25 7.19 12.29
CA LYS A 27 -20.68 7.99 13.44
C LYS A 27 -19.61 8.12 14.52
N ASP A 28 -18.94 7.03 14.86
CA ASP A 28 -18.03 6.97 16.00
C ASP A 28 -16.62 7.43 15.65
N ILE A 29 -16.26 7.37 14.36
CA ILE A 29 -14.97 7.84 13.84
C ILE A 29 -15.15 8.69 12.59
N LYS A 30 -14.10 9.46 12.26
CA LYS A 30 -14.00 10.20 11.02
C LYS A 30 -12.94 9.60 10.11
N ILE A 31 -13.38 9.06 8.96
CA ILE A 31 -12.50 8.60 7.88
C ILE A 31 -12.45 9.69 6.80
N ARG A 32 -11.24 10.15 6.46
CA ARG A 32 -11.03 11.23 5.48
C ARG A 32 -10.19 10.74 4.31
N VAL A 33 -10.52 11.21 3.12
CA VAL A 33 -9.67 11.04 1.94
C VAL A 33 -8.46 11.97 2.09
N VAL A 34 -7.26 11.39 2.07
CA VAL A 34 -5.99 12.11 2.20
C VAL A 34 -4.99 11.51 1.20
N PRO A 35 -4.27 12.31 0.40
CA PRO A 35 -3.22 11.79 -0.47
C PRO A 35 -2.14 11.04 0.33
N PRO A 36 -1.66 9.86 -0.10
CA PRO A 36 -0.70 9.06 0.67
C PRO A 36 0.57 9.81 1.14
N PRO A 37 1.22 10.66 0.32
CA PRO A 37 2.37 11.45 0.80
C PRO A 37 2.01 12.42 1.93
N GLU A 38 0.80 12.97 1.91
CA GLU A 38 0.31 13.90 2.93
C GLU A 38 -0.12 13.20 4.21
N MET A 39 -0.45 11.90 4.17
CA MET A 39 -0.83 11.15 5.36
C MET A 39 0.29 11.11 6.40
N VAL A 40 1.55 10.96 5.98
CA VAL A 40 2.72 10.98 6.87
C VAL A 40 2.85 12.34 7.56
N ALA A 41 2.72 13.43 6.80
CA ALA A 41 2.78 14.79 7.35
C ALA A 41 1.61 15.09 8.29
N ASN A 42 0.40 14.65 7.95
CA ASN A 42 -0.78 14.86 8.79
C ASN A 42 -0.75 14.00 10.07
N LEU A 43 -0.18 12.80 10.02
CA LEU A 43 0.07 11.99 11.23
C LEU A 43 1.07 12.71 12.14
N LYS A 44 2.19 13.20 11.58
CA LYS A 44 3.20 13.97 12.32
C LYS A 44 2.63 15.23 12.96
N ALA A 45 1.70 15.89 12.28
CA ALA A 45 1.04 17.11 12.76
C ALA A 45 -0.17 16.83 13.67
N GLU A 46 -0.41 15.56 14.04
CA GLU A 46 -1.54 15.13 14.88
C GLU A 46 -2.94 15.48 14.30
N ASN A 47 -3.01 15.71 12.99
CA ASN A 47 -4.26 15.91 12.25
C ASN A 47 -4.98 14.59 11.93
N LEU A 48 -4.28 13.46 12.10
CA LEU A 48 -4.78 12.10 11.94
C LEU A 48 -4.35 11.26 13.13
N ASP A 49 -5.28 10.51 13.71
CA ASP A 49 -4.98 9.51 14.75
C ASP A 49 -4.32 8.24 14.17
N GLY A 50 -4.44 8.05 12.87
CA GLY A 50 -3.94 6.89 12.13
C GLY A 50 -4.45 6.87 10.70
N TYR A 51 -3.93 5.96 9.88
CA TYR A 51 -4.37 5.81 8.50
C TYR A 51 -4.13 4.38 7.99
N LEU A 52 -4.82 4.03 6.90
CA LEU A 52 -4.57 2.82 6.12
C LEU A 52 -4.24 3.27 4.69
N SER A 53 -2.95 3.22 4.33
CA SER A 53 -2.40 3.77 3.08
C SER A 53 -1.75 2.68 2.24
N PRO A 54 -1.57 2.86 0.92
CA PRO A 54 -0.70 1.99 0.16
C PRO A 54 0.74 2.13 0.66
N ASP A 55 1.50 1.03 0.60
CA ASP A 55 2.93 1.12 0.81
C ASP A 55 3.61 1.94 -0.31
N PRO A 56 4.74 2.62 -0.04
CA PRO A 56 5.57 2.52 1.16
C PRO A 56 5.23 3.54 2.27
N PHE A 57 4.12 4.27 2.16
CA PHE A 57 3.86 5.42 3.05
C PHE A 57 3.65 5.03 4.51
N ASN A 58 3.08 3.85 4.78
CA ASN A 58 2.99 3.33 6.15
C ASN A 58 4.38 3.11 6.75
N GLN A 59 5.28 2.45 5.99
CA GLN A 59 6.66 2.23 6.43
C GLN A 59 7.43 3.56 6.53
N ARG A 60 7.09 4.54 5.71
CA ARG A 60 7.69 5.87 5.76
C ARG A 60 7.40 6.57 7.09
N ALA A 61 6.19 6.46 7.64
CA ALA A 61 5.89 7.02 8.96
C ALA A 61 6.71 6.36 10.09
N VAL A 62 6.96 5.06 10.00
CA VAL A 62 7.86 4.37 10.94
C VAL A 62 9.30 4.88 10.79
N TYR A 63 9.78 4.96 9.54
CA TYR A 63 11.12 5.42 9.22
C TYR A 63 11.38 6.85 9.71
N ASP A 64 10.40 7.74 9.57
CA ASP A 64 10.48 9.12 10.04
C ASP A 64 10.22 9.25 11.57
N GLY A 65 9.92 8.15 12.27
CA GLY A 65 9.68 8.11 13.72
C GLY A 65 8.37 8.76 14.16
N VAL A 66 7.40 8.89 13.26
CA VAL A 66 6.13 9.60 13.51
C VAL A 66 4.92 8.67 13.68
N GLY A 67 5.14 7.35 13.62
CA GLY A 67 4.10 6.35 13.78
C GLY A 67 4.65 4.93 13.87
N PHE A 68 3.73 3.97 13.98
CA PHE A 68 4.03 2.56 14.06
C PHE A 68 3.02 1.73 13.25
N ILE A 69 3.40 0.52 12.84
CA ILE A 69 2.52 -0.42 12.14
C ILE A 69 1.74 -1.23 13.18
N TYR A 70 0.48 -0.87 13.36
CA TYR A 70 -0.41 -1.57 14.26
C TYR A 70 -0.82 -2.97 13.73
N LYS A 71 -1.21 -3.05 12.45
CA LYS A 71 -1.73 -4.27 11.83
C LYS A 71 -1.49 -4.27 10.33
N LEU A 72 -1.22 -5.43 9.74
CA LEU A 72 -1.19 -5.59 8.28
C LEU A 72 -2.57 -5.97 7.75
N THR A 73 -2.91 -5.53 6.54
CA THR A 73 -4.22 -5.80 5.91
C THR A 73 -4.45 -7.28 5.65
N LYS A 74 -3.40 -8.07 5.41
CA LYS A 74 -3.48 -9.54 5.34
C LYS A 74 -3.99 -10.19 6.63
N GLU A 75 -3.81 -9.54 7.78
CA GLU A 75 -4.32 -10.02 9.06
C GLU A 75 -5.80 -9.66 9.27
N ILE A 76 -6.35 -8.74 8.46
CA ILE A 76 -7.78 -8.39 8.45
C ILE A 76 -8.50 -9.32 7.48
N TRP A 77 -8.00 -9.41 6.25
CA TRP A 77 -8.52 -10.32 5.23
C TRP A 77 -7.35 -10.94 4.45
N PRO A 78 -7.01 -12.22 4.73
CA PRO A 78 -6.01 -12.96 3.98
C PRO A 78 -6.38 -13.07 2.50
N GLY A 79 -5.49 -12.61 1.61
CA GLY A 79 -5.72 -12.66 0.16
C GLY A 79 -6.78 -11.69 -0.37
N HIS A 80 -7.08 -10.61 0.36
CA HIS A 80 -8.01 -9.58 -0.13
C HIS A 80 -7.59 -9.04 -1.50
N PRO A 81 -8.55 -8.77 -2.40
CA PRO A 81 -8.25 -8.06 -3.64
C PRO A 81 -7.76 -6.64 -3.32
N CYS A 82 -6.90 -6.08 -4.16
CA CYS A 82 -6.45 -4.69 -4.01
C CYS A 82 -6.49 -3.98 -5.38
N CYS A 83 -5.34 -3.76 -6.00
CA CYS A 83 -5.24 -3.09 -7.29
C CYS A 83 -5.65 -4.02 -8.44
N ALA A 84 -6.25 -3.43 -9.48
CA ALA A 84 -6.56 -4.12 -10.73
C ALA A 84 -6.05 -3.30 -11.92
N PHE A 85 -5.62 -3.99 -12.98
CA PHE A 85 -5.34 -3.36 -14.25
C PHE A 85 -6.62 -3.27 -15.08
N GLY A 86 -7.01 -2.06 -15.45
CA GLY A 86 -8.18 -1.79 -16.28
C GLY A 86 -7.80 -1.12 -17.59
N ALA A 87 -8.46 -1.52 -18.68
CA ALA A 87 -8.35 -0.89 -19.98
C ALA A 87 -9.75 -0.69 -20.58
N SER A 88 -9.93 0.36 -21.38
CA SER A 88 -11.22 0.62 -22.02
C SER A 88 -11.52 -0.45 -23.08
N ARG A 89 -12.79 -0.85 -23.20
CA ARG A 89 -13.24 -1.78 -24.25
C ARG A 89 -12.89 -1.27 -25.66
N LYS A 90 -12.96 0.05 -25.87
CA LYS A 90 -12.57 0.69 -27.12
C LYS A 90 -11.11 0.39 -27.47
N PHE A 91 -10.18 0.64 -26.55
CA PHE A 91 -8.75 0.37 -26.76
C PHE A 91 -8.49 -1.11 -27.06
N ILE A 92 -9.13 -2.01 -26.30
CA ILE A 92 -9.00 -3.46 -26.51
C ILE A 92 -9.46 -3.86 -27.91
N ASN A 93 -10.57 -3.30 -28.39
CA ASN A 93 -11.14 -3.63 -29.70
C ASN A 93 -10.37 -3.00 -30.86
N GLU A 94 -9.90 -1.76 -30.72
CA GLU A 94 -9.22 -1.02 -31.79
C GLU A 94 -7.73 -1.42 -31.93
N ALA A 95 -7.09 -1.83 -30.83
CA ALA A 95 -5.68 -2.20 -30.80
C ALA A 95 -5.43 -3.53 -30.07
N PRO A 96 -6.05 -4.65 -30.49
CA PRO A 96 -6.03 -5.91 -29.74
C PRO A 96 -4.62 -6.49 -29.57
N ASN A 97 -3.77 -6.40 -30.59
CA ASN A 97 -2.38 -6.88 -30.50
C ASN A 97 -1.53 -6.04 -29.53
N THR A 98 -1.73 -4.72 -29.53
CA THR A 98 -1.06 -3.81 -28.58
C THR A 98 -1.54 -4.07 -27.16
N PHE A 99 -2.85 -4.23 -26.96
CA PHE A 99 -3.39 -4.60 -25.66
C PHE A 99 -2.83 -5.95 -25.17
N LEU A 100 -2.76 -6.95 -26.04
CA LEU A 100 -2.21 -8.26 -25.69
C LEU A 100 -0.72 -8.17 -25.30
N ALA A 101 0.08 -7.39 -26.04
CA ALA A 101 1.48 -7.16 -25.71
C ALA A 101 1.64 -6.46 -24.35
N LEU A 102 0.86 -5.41 -24.10
CA LEU A 102 0.84 -4.71 -22.82
C LEU A 102 0.43 -5.63 -21.68
N PHE A 103 -0.66 -6.40 -21.85
CA PHE A 103 -1.15 -7.32 -20.83
C PHE A 103 -0.11 -8.39 -20.49
N LYS A 104 0.55 -8.99 -21.49
CA LYS A 104 1.65 -9.93 -21.26
C LYS A 104 2.80 -9.30 -20.47
N SER A 105 3.19 -8.06 -20.80
CA SER A 105 4.26 -7.38 -20.06
C SER A 105 3.92 -7.17 -18.58
N ILE A 106 2.65 -6.92 -18.25
CA ILE A 106 2.19 -6.80 -16.86
C ILE A 106 2.23 -8.15 -16.15
N LEU A 107 1.85 -9.25 -16.82
CA LEU A 107 1.96 -10.60 -16.27
C LEU A 107 3.42 -10.97 -15.98
N ASP A 108 4.32 -10.72 -16.93
CA ASP A 108 5.75 -11.00 -16.77
C ASP A 108 6.34 -10.16 -15.62
N ALA A 109 6.00 -8.88 -15.55
CA ALA A 109 6.42 -8.00 -14.45
C ALA A 109 5.87 -8.46 -13.09
N THR A 110 4.64 -8.97 -13.05
CA THR A 110 4.02 -9.50 -11.82
C THR A 110 4.72 -10.78 -11.36
N ALA A 111 5.03 -11.69 -12.29
CA ALA A 111 5.79 -12.90 -11.97
C ALA A 111 7.21 -12.54 -11.48
N TYR A 112 7.86 -11.59 -12.15
CA TYR A 112 9.18 -11.09 -11.76
C TYR A 112 9.17 -10.48 -10.36
N SER A 113 8.17 -9.64 -10.03
CA SER A 113 8.08 -8.97 -8.73
C SER A 113 7.66 -9.89 -7.59
N SER A 114 6.92 -10.96 -7.88
CA SER A 114 6.51 -11.94 -6.90
C SER A 114 7.68 -12.78 -6.38
N ALA A 115 8.70 -13.02 -7.21
CA ALA A 115 9.88 -13.78 -6.85
C ALA A 115 10.76 -13.03 -5.82
N ALA A 116 10.94 -13.61 -4.63
CA ALA A 116 11.65 -12.98 -3.52
C ALA A 116 13.08 -12.52 -3.88
N ALA A 117 13.78 -13.28 -4.72
CA ALA A 117 15.14 -12.98 -5.17
C ALA A 117 15.26 -11.64 -5.93
N ASN A 118 14.19 -11.18 -6.57
CA ASN A 118 14.19 -9.98 -7.41
C ASN A 118 13.81 -8.70 -6.64
N ARG A 119 13.24 -8.86 -5.43
CA ARG A 119 12.63 -7.74 -4.69
C ARG A 119 13.64 -6.66 -4.28
N ALA A 120 14.88 -7.05 -4.01
CA ALA A 120 15.96 -6.10 -3.70
C ALA A 120 16.24 -5.18 -4.90
N GLU A 121 16.48 -5.74 -6.08
CA GLU A 121 16.70 -4.96 -7.30
C GLU A 121 15.49 -4.07 -7.65
N ILE A 122 14.28 -4.60 -7.50
CA ILE A 122 13.05 -3.84 -7.74
C ILE A 122 12.97 -2.63 -6.82
N SER A 123 13.37 -2.77 -5.55
CA SER A 123 13.39 -1.66 -4.59
C SER A 123 14.30 -0.52 -5.08
N THR A 124 15.48 -0.85 -5.60
CA THR A 124 16.41 0.10 -6.20
C THR A 124 15.82 0.73 -7.46
N ALA A 125 15.16 -0.05 -8.32
CA ALA A 125 14.61 0.42 -9.59
C ALA A 125 13.47 1.46 -9.42
N ILE A 126 12.62 1.29 -8.41
CA ILE A 126 11.43 2.15 -8.21
C ILE A 126 11.62 3.27 -7.17
N ALA A 127 12.76 3.30 -6.47
CA ALA A 127 13.10 4.36 -5.51
C ALA A 127 13.30 5.78 -6.11
N PRO A 128 13.92 5.93 -7.30
CA PRO A 128 14.32 7.25 -7.82
C PRO A 128 13.16 8.23 -8.02
N LYS A 129 13.51 9.51 -8.21
CA LYS A 129 12.57 10.62 -8.39
C LYS A 129 11.57 10.43 -9.53
N ASN A 130 11.96 9.72 -10.59
CA ASN A 130 11.09 9.44 -11.74
C ASN A 130 10.01 8.38 -11.44
N TYR A 131 10.07 7.76 -10.26
CA TYR A 131 9.11 6.76 -9.77
C TYR A 131 8.56 7.20 -8.41
N LEU A 132 8.83 6.44 -7.34
CA LEU A 132 8.22 6.70 -6.03
C LEU A 132 8.84 7.89 -5.29
N ASN A 133 10.09 8.24 -5.62
CA ASN A 133 10.85 9.28 -4.92
C ASN A 133 10.88 9.05 -3.39
N GLN A 134 11.13 7.81 -2.98
CA GLN A 134 11.20 7.39 -1.57
C GLN A 134 12.57 6.77 -1.27
N PRO A 135 13.03 6.78 -0.01
CA PRO A 135 14.27 6.11 0.36
C PRO A 135 14.19 4.61 0.03
N GLU A 136 15.21 4.09 -0.64
CA GLU A 136 15.29 2.68 -1.04
C GLU A 136 15.09 1.74 0.14
N THR A 137 15.68 2.06 1.31
CA THR A 137 15.51 1.30 2.55
C THR A 137 14.03 1.12 2.94
N VAL A 138 13.19 2.14 2.75
CA VAL A 138 11.76 2.06 3.08
C VAL A 138 11.04 1.12 2.13
N ILE A 139 11.36 1.19 0.83
CA ILE A 139 10.78 0.31 -0.20
C ILE A 139 11.26 -1.13 0.01
N ALA A 140 12.54 -1.35 0.29
CA ALA A 140 13.11 -2.65 0.55
C ALA A 140 12.46 -3.33 1.77
N GLN A 141 12.21 -2.59 2.85
CA GLN A 141 11.51 -3.10 4.03
C GLN A 141 10.09 -3.58 3.72
N VAL A 142 9.38 -2.88 2.83
CA VAL A 142 8.06 -3.29 2.35
C VAL A 142 8.18 -4.56 1.51
N LEU A 143 8.97 -4.52 0.42
CA LEU A 143 8.98 -5.60 -0.55
C LEU A 143 9.53 -6.89 0.05
N THR A 144 10.59 -6.83 0.86
CA THR A 144 11.20 -8.03 1.45
C THR A 144 10.44 -8.58 2.66
N GLY A 145 9.52 -7.79 3.23
CA GLY A 145 8.77 -8.21 4.41
C GLY A 145 9.55 -8.14 5.72
N ARG A 146 10.81 -7.67 5.70
CA ARG A 146 11.62 -7.46 6.91
C ARG A 146 11.67 -5.98 7.26
N PHE A 147 10.83 -5.55 8.21
CA PHE A 147 10.59 -4.13 8.49
C PHE A 147 10.57 -3.82 9.99
N ALA A 148 10.90 -2.59 10.35
CA ALA A 148 10.68 -2.08 11.70
C ALA A 148 9.18 -1.80 11.89
N ASP A 149 8.62 -2.16 13.05
CA ASP A 149 7.21 -1.93 13.35
C ASP A 149 6.94 -0.56 14.00
N GLY A 150 7.98 0.15 14.43
CA GLY A 150 7.85 1.45 15.14
C GLY A 150 7.57 1.31 16.64
N LEU A 151 7.49 0.09 17.18
CA LEU A 151 7.34 -0.25 18.60
C LEU A 151 8.60 -0.91 19.17
N GLY A 152 9.74 -0.69 18.51
CA GLY A 152 11.04 -1.22 18.92
C GLY A 152 11.31 -2.66 18.47
N LYS A 153 10.44 -3.26 17.62
CA LYS A 153 10.68 -4.59 17.07
C LYS A 153 10.90 -4.53 15.57
N VAL A 154 11.55 -5.59 15.08
CA VAL A 154 11.65 -5.88 13.65
C VAL A 154 10.78 -7.09 13.38
N ARG A 155 9.82 -6.93 12.46
CA ARG A 155 8.97 -8.01 11.95
C ARG A 155 9.64 -8.62 10.72
N ASN A 156 9.49 -9.93 10.56
CA ASN A 156 9.97 -10.69 9.41
C ASN A 156 8.81 -11.50 8.82
N GLU A 157 8.12 -10.91 7.85
CA GLU A 157 6.94 -11.44 7.18
C GLU A 157 7.17 -11.43 5.67
N PRO A 158 7.84 -12.45 5.10
CA PRO A 158 8.20 -12.48 3.68
C PRO A 158 6.99 -12.40 2.73
N ASP A 159 5.80 -12.69 3.23
CA ASP A 159 4.50 -12.63 2.59
C ASP A 159 3.65 -11.42 3.07
N ARG A 160 4.32 -10.36 3.54
CA ARG A 160 3.71 -9.05 3.85
C ARG A 160 2.90 -8.52 2.67
#